data_AF-A0A929B1F2-F1
#
_entry.id   AF-A0A929B1F2-F1
#
_cell.length_a   1.000
_cell.length_b   1.000
_cell.length_c   1.000
_cell.angle_alpha   90.00
_cell.angle_beta   90.00
_cell.angle_gamma   90.00
#
_symmetry.space_group_name_H-M   'P 1'
#
loop_
_entity.id
_entity.type
_entity.pdbx_description
1 polymer ?
#
loop_
_entity_poly.entity_id
_entity_poly.type
_entity_poly.pdbx_seq_one_letter_code
_entity_poly.pdbx_strand_id
1 'polypeptide(L)'
;MNNFMRSPIPFFQNQRIRQIIKILVLPIILFVFMVSLSNQKVFAASLNSESTAQQAEKASEKILEDRDIEETNKGFGQEESGTELIQKARESASEKLKNMANEVKEKPNPDESLPSSKKGFLKNVEGQKVEGSQK
;
A
#
# COMPACT_ATOMS: atom_id res chain seq x y z
N MET A 1 22.15 69.26 -32.91
CA MET A 1 21.93 68.19 -33.92
C MET A 1 22.84 67.03 -33.55
N ASN A 2 22.30 65.94 -32.97
CA ASN A 2 23.05 64.71 -32.70
C ASN A 2 22.26 63.52 -33.26
N ASN A 3 22.88 62.84 -34.23
CA ASN A 3 22.37 61.66 -34.90
C ASN A 3 22.38 60.45 -33.94
N PHE A 4 21.22 59.84 -33.72
CA PHE A 4 21.08 58.55 -33.08
C PHE A 4 21.26 57.42 -34.11
N MET A 5 22.44 56.78 -34.10
CA MET A 5 22.61 55.44 -34.69
C MET A 5 21.93 54.41 -33.77
N ARG A 6 20.93 53.69 -34.30
CA ARG A 6 20.45 52.43 -33.71
C ARG A 6 21.07 51.27 -34.46
N SER A 7 21.77 50.39 -33.75
CA SER A 7 22.23 49.10 -34.27
C SER A 7 21.10 48.05 -34.25
N PRO A 8 21.06 47.11 -35.20
CA PRO A 8 20.09 46.02 -35.20
C PRO A 8 20.56 44.85 -34.32
N ILE A 9 19.62 44.28 -33.56
CA ILE A 9 19.82 43.09 -32.71
C ILE A 9 19.78 41.83 -33.60
N PRO A 10 20.72 40.88 -33.48
CA PRO A 10 20.76 39.69 -34.32
C PRO A 10 19.74 38.61 -33.87
N PHE A 11 18.87 38.21 -34.79
CA PHE A 11 17.72 37.29 -34.59
C PHE A 11 18.07 35.78 -34.67
N PHE A 12 19.35 35.40 -34.78
CA PHE A 12 19.73 34.06 -35.26
C PHE A 12 20.06 32.97 -34.20
N GLN A 13 19.91 33.22 -32.89
CA GLN A 13 20.26 32.21 -31.86
C GLN A 13 19.14 31.22 -31.46
N ASN A 14 17.87 31.48 -31.79
CA ASN A 14 16.74 30.75 -31.17
C ASN A 14 16.39 29.38 -31.80
N GLN A 15 16.95 29.02 -32.96
CA GLN A 15 16.60 27.80 -33.68
C GLN A 15 17.41 26.56 -33.24
N ARG A 16 18.70 26.72 -32.92
CA ARG A 16 19.56 25.59 -32.51
C ARG A 16 19.27 25.09 -31.09
N ILE A 17 18.91 26.02 -30.18
CA ILE A 17 18.57 25.71 -28.79
C ILE A 17 17.32 24.81 -28.71
N ARG A 18 16.33 25.04 -29.57
CA ARG A 18 15.08 24.24 -29.61
C ARG A 18 15.30 22.78 -29.99
N GLN A 19 16.32 22.46 -30.78
CA GLN A 19 16.63 21.07 -31.17
C GLN A 19 17.37 20.33 -30.04
N ILE A 20 18.29 21.01 -29.35
CA ILE A 20 19.05 20.43 -28.24
C ILE A 20 18.12 20.06 -27.07
N ILE A 21 17.13 20.91 -26.75
CA ILE A 21 16.15 20.65 -25.69
C ILE A 21 15.32 19.39 -25.99
N LYS A 22 14.91 19.17 -27.24
CA LYS A 22 14.12 17.98 -27.62
C LYS A 22 14.91 16.67 -27.46
N ILE A 23 16.20 16.70 -27.78
CA ILE A 23 17.08 15.52 -27.68
C ILE A 23 17.33 15.12 -26.21
N LEU A 24 17.37 16.08 -25.29
CA LEU A 24 17.59 15.82 -23.86
C LEU A 24 16.33 15.38 -23.10
N VAL A 25 15.15 15.87 -23.49
CA VAL A 25 13.89 15.57 -22.76
C VAL A 25 13.35 14.18 -23.08
N LEU A 26 13.50 13.71 -24.32
CA LEU A 26 12.99 12.40 -24.77
C LEU A 26 13.54 11.19 -23.97
N PRO A 27 14.86 11.05 -23.71
CA PRO A 27 15.39 9.91 -22.97
C PRO A 27 14.99 9.92 -21.49
N ILE A 28 14.80 11.11 -20.89
CA ILE A 28 14.36 11.25 -19.49
C ILE A 28 12.93 10.72 -19.32
N ILE A 29 12.02 11.06 -20.24
CA ILE A 29 10.64 10.55 -20.20
C ILE A 29 10.60 9.03 -20.40
N LEU A 30 11.43 8.49 -21.31
CA LEU A 30 11.55 7.04 -21.52
C LEU A 30 12.09 6.32 -20.28
N PHE A 31 13.08 6.89 -19.60
CA PHE A 31 13.65 6.33 -18.38
C PHE A 31 12.61 6.31 -17.24
N VAL A 32 11.85 7.40 -17.06
CA VAL A 32 10.77 7.45 -16.05
C VAL A 32 9.70 6.39 -16.36
N PHE A 33 9.31 6.23 -17.62
CA PHE A 33 8.31 5.23 -18.01
C PHE A 33 8.80 3.78 -17.78
N MET A 34 10.09 3.50 -18.00
CA MET A 34 10.66 2.17 -17.77
C MET A 34 10.79 1.83 -16.27
N VAL A 35 11.10 2.82 -15.43
CA VAL A 35 11.11 2.66 -13.96
C VAL A 35 9.69 2.41 -13.43
N SER A 36 8.66 3.03 -14.02
CA SER A 36 7.26 2.77 -13.64
C SER A 36 6.80 1.34 -13.93
N LEU A 37 7.30 0.69 -14.99
CA LEU A 37 6.95 -0.70 -15.31
C LEU A 37 7.65 -1.72 -14.40
N SER A 38 8.83 -1.39 -13.89
CA SER A 38 9.65 -2.30 -13.06
C SER A 38 9.11 -2.52 -11.64
N ASN A 39 8.16 -1.70 -11.18
CA ASN A 39 7.60 -1.77 -9.82
C ASN A 39 6.32 -2.61 -9.70
N GLN A 40 5.80 -3.18 -10.80
CA GLN A 40 4.72 -4.15 -10.71
C GLN A 40 5.27 -5.54 -10.36
N LYS A 41 5.74 -5.71 -9.12
CA LYS A 41 5.80 -7.05 -8.51
C LYS A 41 4.35 -7.52 -8.29
N VAL A 42 3.71 -8.03 -9.33
CA VAL A 42 2.48 -8.78 -9.22
C VAL A 42 2.86 -10.13 -8.59
N PHE A 43 2.94 -10.17 -7.25
CA PHE A 43 3.05 -11.43 -6.53
C PHE A 43 1.72 -12.17 -6.65
N ALA A 44 1.58 -12.95 -7.71
CA ALA A 44 0.53 -13.94 -7.87
C ALA A 44 0.83 -15.19 -7.02
N ALA A 45 1.15 -15.02 -5.74
CA ALA A 45 1.20 -16.15 -4.81
C ALA A 45 -0.23 -16.67 -4.61
N SER A 46 -0.46 -17.99 -4.77
CA SER A 46 -1.75 -18.59 -4.46
C SER A 46 -1.95 -18.61 -2.93
N LEU A 47 -3.17 -18.38 -2.47
CA LEU A 47 -3.50 -18.46 -1.04
C LEU A 47 -3.35 -19.91 -0.57
N ASN A 48 -2.50 -20.16 0.43
CA ASN A 48 -2.51 -21.45 1.12
C ASN A 48 -3.61 -21.43 2.18
N SER A 49 -4.68 -22.19 1.98
CA SER A 49 -5.87 -22.18 2.85
C SER A 49 -5.53 -22.44 4.33
N GLU A 50 -4.66 -23.40 4.60
CA GLU A 50 -4.30 -23.79 5.96
C GLU A 50 -3.45 -22.72 6.65
N SER A 51 -2.39 -22.25 5.99
CA SER A 51 -1.53 -21.20 6.53
C SER A 51 -2.29 -19.89 6.72
N THR A 52 -3.10 -19.52 5.73
CA THR A 52 -3.90 -18.30 5.77
C THR A 52 -4.91 -18.33 6.92
N ALA A 53 -5.62 -19.44 7.11
CA ALA A 53 -6.60 -19.56 8.17
C ALA A 53 -5.93 -19.51 9.56
N GLN A 54 -4.80 -20.20 9.75
CA GLN A 54 -4.03 -20.15 11.00
C GLN A 54 -3.49 -18.75 11.28
N GLN A 55 -3.01 -18.02 10.27
CA GLN A 55 -2.49 -16.66 10.46
C GLN A 55 -3.62 -15.68 10.76
N ALA A 56 -4.79 -15.82 10.13
CA ALA A 56 -5.98 -15.03 10.45
C ALA A 56 -6.48 -15.29 11.88
N GLU A 57 -6.46 -16.55 12.34
CA GLU A 57 -6.78 -16.89 13.73
C GLU A 57 -5.80 -16.25 14.72
N LYS A 58 -4.50 -16.40 14.49
CA LYS A 58 -3.46 -15.76 15.33
C LYS A 58 -3.57 -14.24 15.34
N ALA A 59 -3.86 -13.61 14.21
CA ALA A 59 -4.09 -12.18 14.14
C ALA A 59 -5.33 -11.77 14.96
N SER A 60 -6.39 -12.57 14.94
CA SER A 60 -7.61 -12.32 15.73
C SER A 60 -7.35 -12.38 17.24
N GLU A 61 -6.48 -13.28 17.69
CA GLU A 61 -6.07 -13.43 19.09
C GLU A 61 -5.15 -12.28 19.51
N LYS A 62 -4.13 -11.99 18.70
CA LYS A 62 -3.18 -10.90 18.96
C LYS A 62 -3.88 -9.55 19.08
N ILE A 63 -4.88 -9.29 18.23
CA ILE A 63 -5.67 -8.05 18.29
C ILE A 63 -6.37 -7.89 19.63
N LEU A 64 -6.76 -8.95 20.33
CA LEU A 64 -7.41 -8.88 21.65
C LEU A 64 -6.41 -8.86 22.80
N GLU A 65 -5.28 -9.54 22.64
CA GLU A 65 -4.21 -9.60 23.65
C GLU A 65 -3.36 -8.33 23.71
N ASP A 66 -3.38 -7.52 22.65
CA ASP A 66 -2.58 -6.31 22.56
C ASP A 66 -2.85 -5.39 23.76
N ARG A 67 -1.80 -5.08 24.53
CA ARG A 67 -1.92 -4.30 25.77
C ARG A 67 -1.87 -2.80 25.52
N ASP A 68 -1.62 -2.40 24.27
CA ASP A 68 -1.47 -1.01 23.85
C ASP A 68 -2.82 -0.28 23.68
N ILE A 69 -3.89 -0.78 24.30
CA ILE A 69 -5.17 -0.05 24.44
C ILE A 69 -4.90 1.32 25.05
N GLU A 70 -4.06 1.40 26.08
CA GLU A 70 -3.77 2.67 26.75
C GLU A 70 -3.07 3.67 25.83
N GLU A 71 -2.20 3.21 24.93
CA GLU A 71 -1.56 4.07 23.93
C GLU A 71 -2.55 4.51 22.85
N THR A 72 -3.38 3.59 22.38
CA THR A 72 -4.44 3.87 21.41
C THR A 72 -5.45 4.88 21.97
N ASN A 73 -5.86 4.71 23.23
CA ASN A 73 -6.76 5.62 23.94
C ASN A 73 -6.19 7.04 24.07
N LYS A 74 -4.87 7.20 24.20
CA LYS A 74 -4.24 8.54 24.22
C LYS A 74 -4.46 9.30 22.92
N GLY A 75 -4.55 8.61 21.78
CA GLY A 75 -4.79 9.22 20.46
C GLY A 75 -6.25 9.55 20.15
N PHE A 76 -7.21 8.80 20.72
CA PHE A 76 -8.64 8.93 20.44
C PHE A 76 -9.45 9.59 21.57
N GLY A 77 -8.79 9.96 22.68
CA GLY A 77 -9.40 10.58 23.85
C GLY A 77 -9.52 9.59 25.01
N GLN A 78 -9.04 9.99 26.19
CA GLN A 78 -9.00 9.16 27.41
C GLN A 78 -10.38 8.99 28.08
N GLU A 79 -11.46 9.43 27.44
CA GLU A 79 -12.80 9.31 27.98
C GLU A 79 -13.27 7.84 27.93
N GLU A 80 -14.11 7.46 28.89
CA GLU A 80 -14.63 6.10 29.05
C GLU A 80 -15.29 5.59 27.75
N SER A 81 -15.99 6.48 27.03
CA SER A 81 -16.59 6.20 25.72
C SER A 81 -15.56 5.92 24.61
N GLY A 82 -14.37 6.52 24.66
CA GLY A 82 -13.30 6.27 23.69
C GLY A 82 -12.71 4.87 23.85
N THR A 83 -12.54 4.44 25.10
CA THR A 83 -12.05 3.11 25.44
C THR A 83 -13.04 2.02 25.01
N GLU A 84 -14.34 2.23 25.24
CA GLU A 84 -15.37 1.29 24.79
C GLU A 84 -15.43 1.16 23.26
N LEU A 85 -15.28 2.27 22.53
CA LEU A 85 -15.25 2.26 21.06
C LEU A 85 -14.05 1.49 20.52
N ILE A 86 -12.86 1.70 21.11
CA ILE A 86 -11.65 0.98 20.74
C ILE A 86 -11.81 -0.52 21.03
N GLN A 87 -12.33 -0.87 22.21
CA GLN A 87 -12.58 -2.26 22.57
C GLN A 87 -13.55 -2.94 21.59
N LYS A 88 -14.66 -2.27 21.26
CA LYS A 88 -15.65 -2.77 20.30
C LYS A 88 -15.07 -2.93 18.90
N ALA A 89 -14.20 -2.00 18.47
CA ALA A 89 -13.52 -2.09 17.19
C ALA A 89 -12.57 -3.31 17.13
N ARG A 90 -11.86 -3.60 18.24
CA ARG A 90 -10.97 -4.78 18.35
C ARG A 90 -11.76 -6.08 18.32
N GLU A 91 -12.86 -6.16 19.06
CA GLU A 91 -13.76 -7.31 19.05
C GLU A 91 -14.33 -7.56 17.65
N SER A 92 -14.83 -6.51 16.99
CA SER A 92 -15.34 -6.61 15.62
C SER A 92 -14.27 -7.04 14.62
N ALA A 93 -13.04 -6.52 14.75
CA ALA A 93 -11.92 -6.92 13.90
C ALA A 93 -11.52 -8.38 14.13
N SER A 94 -11.47 -8.82 15.39
CA SER A 94 -11.18 -10.20 15.78
C SER A 94 -12.23 -11.16 15.22
N GLU A 95 -13.52 -10.86 15.40
CA GLU A 95 -14.61 -11.67 14.87
C GLU A 95 -14.55 -11.78 13.34
N LYS A 96 -14.28 -10.66 12.65
CA LYS A 96 -14.16 -10.63 11.20
C LYS A 96 -13.00 -11.48 10.69
N LEU A 97 -11.87 -11.50 11.41
CA LEU A 97 -10.74 -12.36 11.08
C LEU A 97 -11.05 -13.84 11.30
N LYS A 98 -11.74 -14.20 12.40
CA LYS A 98 -12.19 -15.57 12.66
C LYS A 98 -13.16 -16.06 11.57
N ASN A 99 -14.12 -15.22 11.19
CA ASN A 99 -15.05 -15.55 10.12
C ASN A 99 -14.33 -15.76 8.78
N MET A 100 -13.34 -14.92 8.46
CA MET A 100 -12.51 -15.12 7.28
C MET A 100 -11.67 -16.40 7.34
N ALA A 101 -11.12 -16.76 8.51
CA ALA A 101 -10.39 -18.02 8.69
C ALA A 101 -11.30 -19.23 8.42
N ASN A 102 -12.53 -19.20 8.94
CA ASN A 102 -13.52 -20.25 8.70
C ASN A 102 -13.94 -20.33 7.23
N GLU A 103 -14.23 -19.20 6.58
CA GLU A 103 -14.54 -19.15 5.15
C GLU A 103 -13.42 -19.75 4.28
N VAL A 104 -12.17 -19.55 4.68
CA VAL A 104 -11.00 -20.12 3.98
C VAL A 104 -10.87 -21.62 4.24
N LYS A 105 -11.13 -22.09 5.46
CA LYS A 105 -11.11 -23.53 5.83
C LYS A 105 -12.19 -24.33 5.11
N GLU A 106 -13.38 -23.75 4.94
CA GLU A 106 -14.53 -24.41 4.32
C GLU A 106 -14.43 -24.47 2.79
N LYS A 107 -13.56 -23.64 2.18
CA LYS A 107 -13.44 -23.53 0.72
C LYS A 107 -12.21 -24.30 0.22
N PRO A 108 -12.40 -25.34 -0.62
CA PRO A 108 -11.28 -26.14 -1.13
C PRO A 108 -10.35 -25.35 -2.07
N ASN A 109 -10.84 -24.28 -2.71
CA ASN A 109 -10.03 -23.36 -3.50
C ASN A 109 -10.39 -21.89 -3.17
N PRO A 110 -9.79 -21.28 -2.14
CA PRO A 110 -10.13 -19.93 -1.69
C PRO A 110 -9.81 -18.88 -2.76
N ASP A 111 -8.83 -19.15 -3.61
CA ASP A 111 -8.38 -18.22 -4.65
C ASP A 111 -9.41 -17.94 -5.73
N GLU A 112 -10.32 -18.89 -5.98
CA GLU A 112 -11.39 -18.80 -6.98
C GLU A 112 -12.75 -18.47 -6.36
N SER A 113 -12.95 -18.88 -5.09
CA SER A 113 -14.24 -18.76 -4.41
C SER A 113 -14.40 -17.49 -3.57
N LEU A 114 -13.31 -16.76 -3.29
CA LEU A 114 -13.36 -15.51 -2.51
C LEU A 114 -13.39 -14.27 -3.40
N PRO A 115 -14.17 -13.24 -3.02
CA PRO A 115 -14.11 -11.92 -3.65
C PRO A 115 -12.68 -11.37 -3.66
N SER A 116 -12.31 -10.65 -4.72
CA SER A 116 -10.94 -10.12 -4.91
C SER A 116 -10.45 -9.25 -3.75
N SER A 117 -11.34 -8.50 -3.11
CA SER A 117 -11.02 -7.68 -1.93
C SER A 117 -10.63 -8.53 -0.72
N LYS A 118 -11.35 -9.61 -0.43
CA LYS A 118 -11.02 -10.56 0.64
C LYS A 118 -9.72 -11.30 0.32
N LYS A 119 -9.52 -11.68 -0.94
CA LYS A 119 -8.30 -12.34 -1.42
C LYS A 119 -7.04 -11.48 -1.21
N GLY A 120 -7.09 -10.20 -1.58
CA GLY A 120 -5.97 -9.27 -1.36
C GLY A 120 -5.64 -9.10 0.12
N PHE A 121 -6.66 -8.97 0.96
CA PHE A 121 -6.48 -8.89 2.41
C PHE A 121 -5.83 -10.15 2.99
N LEU A 122 -6.35 -11.33 2.64
CA LEU A 122 -5.83 -12.60 3.14
C LEU A 122 -4.39 -12.88 2.70
N LYS A 123 -4.02 -12.48 1.48
CA LYS A 123 -2.62 -12.58 1.02
C LYS A 123 -1.69 -11.70 1.85
N ASN A 124 -2.17 -10.54 2.28
CA ASN A 124 -1.38 -9.67 3.17
C ASN A 124 -1.27 -10.28 4.57
N VAL A 125 -2.34 -10.90 5.08
CA VAL A 125 -2.31 -11.61 6.37
C VAL A 125 -1.37 -12.81 6.31
N GLU A 126 -1.41 -13.61 5.24
CA GLU A 126 -0.52 -14.76 5.02
C GLU A 126 0.95 -14.35 4.84
N GLY A 127 1.19 -13.22 4.16
CA GLY A 127 2.52 -12.65 3.95
C GLY A 127 3.09 -11.96 5.19
N GLN A 128 2.23 -11.49 6.08
CA GLN A 128 2.60 -11.04 7.42
C GLN A 128 2.72 -12.25 8.34
N LYS A 129 3.83 -13.01 8.21
CA LYS A 129 4.26 -13.90 9.29
C LYS A 129 4.22 -13.10 10.59
N VAL A 130 3.28 -13.45 11.47
CA VAL A 130 3.19 -12.86 12.80
C VAL A 130 4.46 -13.28 13.53
N GLU A 131 5.50 -12.44 13.47
CA GLU A 131 6.77 -12.65 14.16
C GLU A 131 6.51 -12.67 15.67
N GLY A 132 6.34 -13.88 16.18
CA GLY A 132 6.11 -14.17 17.59
C GLY A 132 6.41 -15.62 17.95
N SER A 133 7.17 -16.33 17.11
CA SER A 133 7.55 -17.72 17.37
C SER A 133 8.93 -18.03 16.79
N GLN A 134 9.95 -17.34 17.30
CA GLN A 134 11.28 -17.96 17.44
C GLN A 134 11.59 -18.02 18.93
N LYS A 135 11.60 -19.26 19.42
CA LYS A 135 12.19 -19.66 20.71
C LYS A 135 13.71 -19.53 20.63
#